data_AF-A0AAU1QQP8-F1
#
_entry.id   AF-A0AAU1QQP8-F1
#
_cell.length_a   1.000
_cell.length_b   1.000
_cell.length_c   1.000
_cell.angle_alpha   90.00
_cell.angle_beta   90.00
_cell.angle_gamma   90.00
#
_symmetry.space_group_name_H-M   'P 1'
#
loop_
_entity.id
_entity.type
_entity.pdbx_description
1 polymer ?
#
loop_
_entity_poly.entity_id
_entity_poly.type
_entity_poly.pdbx_seq_one_letter_code
_entity_poly.pdbx_strand_id
1 'polypeptide(L)'
;MLPADMAMGGVSAAAAADLKVGAGVLKTFKQRVDTLLSEFEGSDGAPSKVGGQRIAPTSLRGAGTKFPEADSLYAQYNIVHERLTSLSKTLSLQIEAMGIAAHGAEVGYGNIEDEQRRRFWAIQSKIEHDQQAAEREKAGAPEQPRNDKKQSKKGFGL
;
A
#
# COMPACT_ATOMS: atom_id res chain seq x y z
N MET A 1 42.99 -45.82 7.19
CA MET A 1 43.42 -44.61 6.46
C MET A 1 42.15 -43.89 6.01
N LEU A 2 41.86 -42.73 6.60
CA LEU A 2 40.74 -41.87 6.21
C LEU A 2 41.29 -40.78 5.27
N PRO A 3 40.63 -40.47 4.13
CA PRO A 3 41.13 -39.46 3.20
C PRO A 3 41.00 -38.05 3.78
N ALA A 4 42.10 -37.30 3.68
CA ALA A 4 42.29 -35.94 4.19
C ALA A 4 41.74 -34.85 3.25
N ASP A 5 40.54 -35.03 2.71
CA ASP A 5 39.97 -34.11 1.71
C ASP A 5 38.57 -33.61 2.11
N MET A 6 38.49 -33.09 3.34
CA MET A 6 37.45 -32.12 3.71
C MET A 6 38.05 -30.73 3.53
N ALA A 7 38.23 -30.33 2.28
CA ALA A 7 38.49 -28.95 1.92
C ALA A 7 37.27 -28.12 2.35
N MET A 8 37.39 -27.51 3.53
CA MET A 8 36.54 -26.42 4.01
C MET A 8 36.40 -25.40 2.89
N GLY A 9 35.21 -25.35 2.30
CA GLY A 9 34.81 -24.32 1.33
C GLY A 9 34.78 -22.96 2.01
N GLY A 10 35.95 -22.34 2.16
CA GLY A 10 36.09 -20.95 2.56
C GLY A 10 35.54 -20.06 1.46
N VAL A 11 34.62 -19.16 1.83
CA VAL A 11 34.18 -18.07 0.95
C VAL A 11 35.42 -17.31 0.50
N SER A 12 35.60 -17.14 -0.81
CA SER A 12 36.77 -16.43 -1.34
C SER A 12 36.78 -14.99 -0.85
N ALA A 13 37.97 -14.38 -0.73
CA ALA A 13 38.09 -12.98 -0.31
C ALA A 13 37.29 -12.01 -1.23
N ALA A 14 37.16 -12.37 -2.52
CA ALA A 14 36.32 -11.64 -3.47
C ALA A 14 34.82 -11.77 -3.14
N ALA A 15 34.33 -12.98 -2.86
CA ALA A 15 32.94 -13.19 -2.45
C ALA A 15 32.62 -12.50 -1.11
N ALA A 16 33.57 -12.46 -0.17
CA ALA A 16 33.41 -11.71 1.09
C ALA A 16 33.38 -10.19 0.87
N ALA A 17 34.17 -9.66 -0.07
CA ALA A 17 34.15 -8.25 -0.45
C ALA A 17 32.84 -7.87 -1.15
N ASP A 18 32.35 -8.70 -2.09
CA ASP A 18 31.07 -8.51 -2.77
C ASP A 18 29.90 -8.54 -1.78
N LEU A 19 29.92 -9.44 -0.79
CA LEU A 19 28.91 -9.48 0.28
C LEU A 19 28.91 -8.18 1.10
N LYS A 20 30.10 -7.66 1.43
CA LYS A 20 30.26 -6.42 2.21
C LYS A 20 29.79 -5.20 1.42
N VAL A 21 30.07 -5.14 0.12
CA VAL A 21 29.53 -4.12 -0.79
C VAL A 21 28.02 -4.23 -0.87
N GLY A 22 27.49 -5.44 -1.06
CA GLY A 22 26.06 -5.72 -1.06
C GLY A 22 25.37 -5.23 0.22
N ALA A 23 25.88 -5.60 1.39
CA ALA A 23 25.35 -5.14 2.68
C ALA A 23 25.33 -3.60 2.79
N GLY A 24 26.40 -2.92 2.36
CA GLY A 24 26.45 -1.45 2.35
C GLY A 24 25.41 -0.81 1.41
N VAL A 25 25.15 -1.42 0.26
CA VAL A 25 24.11 -0.99 -0.69
C VAL A 25 22.72 -1.18 -0.09
N LEU A 26 22.46 -2.35 0.50
CA LEU A 26 21.16 -2.65 1.14
C LEU A 26 20.87 -1.71 2.31
N LYS A 27 21.89 -1.38 3.12
CA LYS A 27 21.78 -0.38 4.18
C LYS A 27 21.35 0.98 3.66
N THR A 28 22.01 1.43 2.60
CA THR A 28 21.72 2.73 1.96
C THR A 28 20.32 2.74 1.36
N PHE A 29 19.91 1.63 0.76
CA PHE A 29 18.55 1.46 0.24
C PHE A 29 17.50 1.55 1.35
N LYS A 30 17.68 0.82 2.46
CA LYS A 30 16.82 0.91 3.64
C LYS A 30 16.67 2.36 4.11
N GLN A 31 17.78 3.08 4.28
CA GLN A 31 17.75 4.47 4.73
C GLN A 31 16.91 5.37 3.81
N ARG A 32 17.00 5.18 2.49
CA ARG A 32 16.18 5.92 1.53
C ARG A 32 14.71 5.55 1.65
N VAL A 33 14.39 4.27 1.83
CA VAL A 33 13.01 3.79 2.03
C VAL A 33 12.42 4.35 3.33
N ASP A 34 13.17 4.33 4.44
CA ASP A 34 12.73 4.90 5.72
C ASP A 34 12.52 6.41 5.62
N THR A 35 13.37 7.11 4.85
CA THR A 35 13.22 8.55 4.57
C THR A 35 11.94 8.81 3.79
N LEU A 36 11.68 8.04 2.72
CA LEU A 36 10.46 8.15 1.93
C LEU A 36 9.22 7.88 2.76
N LEU A 37 9.26 6.90 3.68
CA LEU A 37 8.15 6.63 4.60
C LEU A 37 7.90 7.85 5.52
N SER A 38 8.97 8.41 6.10
CA SER A 38 8.87 9.59 6.96
C SER A 38 8.34 10.82 6.22
N GLU A 39 8.80 11.05 4.99
CA GLU A 39 8.32 12.15 4.15
C GLU A 39 6.85 11.94 3.75
N PHE A 40 6.47 10.71 3.41
CA PHE A 40 5.11 10.36 3.07
C PHE A 40 4.15 10.55 4.26
N GLU A 41 4.51 10.07 5.45
CA GLU A 41 3.74 10.26 6.68
C GLU A 41 3.68 11.74 7.13
N GLY A 42 4.68 12.54 6.77
CA GLY A 42 4.69 13.99 6.98
C GLY A 42 3.85 14.77 5.97
N SER A 43 3.51 14.17 4.83
CA SER A 43 2.79 14.82 3.73
C SER A 43 1.27 14.92 3.95
N ASP A 44 0.59 15.76 3.17
CA ASP A 44 -0.88 15.81 3.13
C ASP A 44 -1.51 14.50 2.63
N GLY A 45 -0.73 13.66 1.96
CA GLY A 45 -1.12 12.34 1.51
C GLY A 45 -1.10 11.28 2.61
N ALA A 46 -0.61 11.59 3.81
CA ALA A 46 -0.51 10.63 4.91
C ALA A 46 -1.88 10.09 5.32
N PRO A 47 -2.01 8.81 5.73
CA PRO A 47 -3.29 8.20 6.08
C PRO A 47 -4.05 8.96 7.17
N SER A 48 -3.31 9.53 8.12
CA SER A 48 -3.83 10.32 9.23
C SER A 48 -4.38 11.68 8.77
N LYS A 49 -3.68 12.32 7.83
CA LYS A 49 -4.07 13.62 7.25
C LYS A 49 -5.25 13.47 6.31
N VAL A 50 -5.17 12.55 5.37
CA VAL A 50 -6.28 12.23 4.46
C VAL A 50 -7.48 11.79 5.28
N GLY A 51 -7.34 10.81 6.19
CA GLY A 51 -8.45 10.32 7.01
C GLY A 51 -9.10 11.37 7.92
N GLY A 52 -8.36 12.41 8.30
CA GLY A 52 -8.84 13.53 9.10
C GLY A 52 -9.67 14.56 8.33
N GLN A 53 -9.59 14.60 6.99
CA GLN A 53 -10.37 15.50 6.15
C GLN A 53 -11.82 15.00 6.04
N ARG A 54 -12.61 15.13 7.12
CA ARG A 54 -14.03 14.76 7.11
C ARG A 54 -14.90 16.01 7.07
N ILE A 55 -15.90 16.02 6.19
CA ILE A 55 -16.95 17.04 6.17
C ILE A 55 -18.18 16.55 6.92
N ALA A 56 -18.92 17.46 7.55
CA ALA A 56 -20.20 17.10 8.14
C ALA A 56 -21.25 16.93 7.02
N PRO A 57 -22.25 16.04 7.17
CA PRO A 57 -23.37 15.95 6.22
C PRO A 57 -24.10 17.29 6.04
N THR A 58 -24.14 18.09 7.10
CA THR A 58 -24.71 19.43 7.13
C THR A 58 -23.84 20.49 6.46
N SER A 59 -22.58 20.21 6.11
CA SER A 59 -21.71 21.17 5.41
C SER A 59 -22.14 21.38 3.96
N LEU A 60 -22.83 20.41 3.36
CA LEU A 60 -23.28 20.45 1.96
C LEU A 60 -24.74 20.90 1.81
N ARG A 61 -25.46 21.09 2.92
CA ARG A 61 -26.87 21.53 2.93
C ARG A 61 -27.09 22.68 3.90
N GLY A 62 -27.92 23.65 3.53
CA GLY A 62 -28.35 24.72 4.44
C GLY A 62 -29.13 24.17 5.65
N ALA A 63 -29.04 24.85 6.79
CA ALA A 63 -29.80 24.48 7.98
C ALA A 63 -31.31 24.48 7.68
N GLY A 64 -31.94 23.31 7.76
CA GLY A 64 -33.40 23.16 7.62
C GLY A 64 -33.92 22.75 6.23
N THR A 65 -33.07 22.63 5.21
CA THR A 65 -33.48 22.20 3.87
C THR A 65 -33.07 20.75 3.57
N LYS A 66 -34.03 19.89 3.24
CA LYS A 66 -33.74 18.55 2.68
C LYS A 66 -33.40 18.72 1.19
N PHE A 67 -32.12 18.58 0.86
CA PHE A 67 -31.64 18.61 -0.53
C PHE A 67 -30.99 17.25 -0.84
N PRO A 68 -31.71 16.32 -1.48
CA PRO A 68 -31.25 14.94 -1.66
C PRO A 68 -29.97 14.86 -2.53
N GLU A 69 -29.75 15.83 -3.42
CA GLU A 69 -28.53 15.92 -4.22
C GLU A 69 -27.30 16.24 -3.35
N ALA A 70 -27.44 17.01 -2.26
CA ALA A 70 -26.34 17.20 -1.30
C ALA A 70 -26.03 15.91 -0.52
N ASP A 71 -27.04 15.12 -0.19
CA ASP A 71 -26.83 13.83 0.47
C ASP A 71 -26.11 12.84 -0.48
N SER A 72 -26.43 12.88 -1.79
CA SER A 72 -25.72 12.11 -2.83
C SER A 72 -24.26 12.55 -2.99
N LEU A 73 -24.00 13.86 -3.05
CA LEU A 73 -22.64 14.40 -3.12
C LEU A 73 -21.84 14.03 -1.86
N TYR A 74 -22.46 14.10 -0.68
CA TYR A 74 -21.85 13.65 0.58
C TYR A 74 -21.47 12.17 0.53
N ALA A 75 -22.36 11.31 0.02
CA ALA A 75 -22.08 9.89 -0.14
C ALA A 75 -20.89 9.65 -1.09
N GLN A 76 -20.88 10.33 -2.24
CA GLN A 76 -19.79 10.20 -3.21
C GLN A 76 -18.45 10.70 -2.66
N TYR A 77 -18.47 11.80 -1.91
CA TYR A 77 -17.30 12.32 -1.20
C TYR A 77 -16.74 11.27 -0.24
N ASN A 78 -17.59 10.66 0.60
CA ASN A 78 -17.14 9.64 1.56
C ASN A 78 -16.54 8.41 0.87
N ILE A 79 -17.11 7.99 -0.27
CA ILE A 79 -16.54 6.88 -1.05
C ILE A 79 -15.12 7.21 -1.51
N VAL A 80 -14.91 8.41 -2.07
CA VAL A 80 -13.58 8.84 -2.53
C VAL A 80 -12.62 8.99 -1.35
N HIS A 81 -13.07 9.60 -0.26
CA HIS A 81 -12.32 9.78 0.97
C HIS A 81 -11.82 8.46 1.56
N GLU A 82 -12.70 7.47 1.69
CA GLU A 82 -12.34 6.14 2.20
C GLU A 82 -11.36 5.43 1.26
N ARG A 83 -11.55 5.54 -0.06
CA ARG A 83 -10.64 4.96 -1.05
C ARG A 83 -9.25 5.59 -0.99
N LEU A 84 -9.16 6.92 -0.92
CA LEU A 84 -7.88 7.63 -0.80
C LEU A 84 -7.19 7.32 0.53
N THR A 85 -7.94 7.27 1.62
CA THR A 85 -7.43 6.89 2.94
C THR A 85 -6.88 5.46 2.92
N SER A 86 -7.61 4.51 2.33
CA SER A 86 -7.18 3.11 2.18
C SER A 86 -5.93 2.98 1.32
N LEU A 87 -5.90 3.66 0.16
CA LEU A 87 -4.74 3.68 -0.73
C LEU A 87 -3.49 4.20 -0.01
N SER A 88 -3.63 5.31 0.70
CA SER A 88 -2.54 5.90 1.47
C SER A 88 -2.01 4.95 2.54
N LYS A 89 -2.89 4.25 3.27
CA LYS A 89 -2.49 3.22 4.25
C LYS A 89 -1.70 2.10 3.60
N THR A 90 -2.18 1.59 2.48
CA THR A 90 -1.52 0.50 1.75
C THR A 90 -0.14 0.91 1.27
N LEU A 91 0.02 2.13 0.77
CA LEU A 91 1.32 2.64 0.34
C LEU A 91 2.31 2.74 1.50
N SER A 92 1.91 3.31 2.64
CA SER A 92 2.74 3.37 3.85
C SER A 92 3.23 1.98 4.28
N LEU A 93 2.31 1.00 4.33
CA LEU A 93 2.63 -0.39 4.67
C LEU A 93 3.60 -1.04 3.67
N GLN A 94 3.45 -0.79 2.38
CA GLN A 94 4.36 -1.33 1.35
C GLN A 94 5.77 -0.76 1.48
N ILE A 95 5.90 0.54 1.75
CA ILE A 95 7.21 1.18 1.97
C ILE A 95 7.86 0.61 3.25
N GLU A 96 7.11 0.45 4.33
CA GLU A 96 7.58 -0.16 5.57
C GLU A 96 8.06 -1.61 5.34
N ALA A 97 7.29 -2.43 4.63
CA ALA A 97 7.66 -3.80 4.29
C ALA A 97 8.96 -3.88 3.48
N MET A 98 9.16 -2.97 2.51
CA MET A 98 10.39 -2.89 1.72
C MET A 98 11.61 -2.56 2.59
N GLY A 99 11.46 -1.65 3.57
CA GLY A 99 12.52 -1.30 4.51
C GLY A 99 12.93 -2.49 5.39
N ILE A 100 11.96 -3.24 5.91
CA ILE A 100 12.22 -4.43 6.72
C ILE A 100 12.86 -5.54 5.88
N ALA A 101 12.38 -5.77 4.66
CA ALA A 101 12.95 -6.79 3.76
C ALA A 101 14.41 -6.47 3.39
N ALA A 102 14.72 -5.21 3.10
CA ALA A 102 16.09 -4.75 2.84
C ALA A 102 17.00 -4.94 4.06
N HIS A 103 16.49 -4.63 5.25
CA HIS A 103 17.22 -4.88 6.49
C HIS A 103 17.49 -6.37 6.71
N GLY A 104 16.48 -7.21 6.49
CA GLY A 104 16.60 -8.66 6.65
C GLY A 104 17.60 -9.31 5.70
N ALA A 105 17.75 -8.76 4.50
CA ALA A 105 18.76 -9.21 3.55
C ALA A 105 20.18 -8.68 3.87
N GLU A 106 20.32 -7.56 4.58
CA GLU A 106 21.62 -7.03 5.05
C GLU A 106 22.20 -7.84 6.22
N VAL A 107 21.41 -8.06 7.28
CA VAL A 107 21.90 -8.67 8.54
C VAL A 107 21.56 -10.17 8.66
N GLY A 108 20.76 -10.70 7.72
CA GLY A 108 20.21 -12.04 7.76
C GLY A 108 18.94 -12.11 8.62
N TYR A 109 17.91 -12.80 8.13
CA TYR A 109 16.62 -12.93 8.83
C TYR A 109 16.72 -13.51 10.26
N GLY A 110 17.80 -14.21 10.62
CA GLY A 110 18.05 -14.70 11.98
C GLY A 110 18.47 -13.61 12.99
N ASN A 111 19.05 -12.51 12.50
CA ASN A 111 19.58 -11.40 13.32
C ASN A 111 18.67 -10.16 13.34
N ILE A 112 17.53 -10.20 12.64
CA ILE A 112 16.52 -9.15 12.76
C ILE A 112 15.92 -9.23 14.17
N GLU A 113 15.79 -8.08 14.82
CA GLU A 113 15.08 -7.94 16.09
C GLU A 113 13.67 -8.55 16.00
N ASP A 114 13.27 -9.32 17.01
CA ASP A 114 11.99 -10.03 16.99
C ASP A 114 10.78 -9.11 16.75
N GLU A 115 10.86 -7.85 17.18
CA GLU A 115 9.82 -6.84 16.93
C GLU A 115 9.68 -6.52 15.45
N GLN A 116 10.77 -6.33 14.71
CA GLN A 116 10.70 -6.04 13.27
C GLN A 116 10.18 -7.25 12.48
N ARG A 117 10.53 -8.47 12.91
CA ARG A 117 9.98 -9.70 12.35
C ARG A 117 8.46 -9.78 12.58
N ARG A 118 8.00 -9.54 13.82
CA ARG A 118 6.57 -9.47 14.14
C ARG A 118 5.86 -8.42 13.29
N ARG A 119 6.48 -7.24 13.16
CA ARG A 119 5.93 -6.12 12.39
C ARG A 119 5.80 -6.47 10.91
N PHE A 120 6.80 -7.10 10.31
CA PHE A 120 6.73 -7.56 8.92
C PHE A 120 5.55 -8.51 8.68
N TRP A 121 5.39 -9.52 9.54
CA TRP A 121 4.27 -10.45 9.43
C TRP A 121 2.91 -9.75 9.63
N ALA A 122 2.83 -8.83 10.59
CA ALA A 122 1.61 -8.04 10.80
C ALA A 122 1.26 -7.18 9.57
N ILE A 123 2.26 -6.57 8.92
CA ILE A 123 2.07 -5.82 7.67
C ILE A 123 1.57 -6.75 6.57
N GLN A 124 2.21 -7.90 6.39
CA GLN A 124 1.85 -8.87 5.36
C GLN A 124 0.41 -9.35 5.52
N SER A 125 0.04 -9.77 6.73
CA SER A 125 -1.34 -10.19 7.04
C SER A 125 -2.35 -9.07 6.80
N LYS A 126 -1.99 -7.82 7.10
CA LYS A 126 -2.86 -6.67 6.88
C LYS A 126 -3.07 -6.39 5.39
N ILE A 127 -2.01 -6.42 4.59
CA ILE A 127 -2.10 -6.24 3.13
C ILE A 127 -2.98 -7.33 2.50
N GLU A 128 -2.78 -8.59 2.89
CA GLU A 128 -3.58 -9.72 2.40
C GLU A 128 -5.06 -9.57 2.77
N HIS A 129 -5.34 -9.19 4.02
CA HIS A 129 -6.70 -8.93 4.47
C HIS A 129 -7.37 -7.82 3.65
N ASP A 130 -6.67 -6.71 3.43
CA ASP A 130 -7.21 -5.55 2.71
C ASP A 130 -7.44 -5.87 1.22
N GLN A 131 -6.58 -6.69 0.60
CA GLN A 131 -6.78 -7.20 -0.76
C GLN A 131 -8.01 -8.10 -0.85
N GLN A 132 -8.16 -9.06 0.07
CA GLN A 132 -9.33 -9.94 0.11
C GLN A 132 -10.63 -9.17 0.33
N ALA A 133 -10.62 -8.14 1.18
CA ALA A 133 -11.77 -7.27 1.40
C ALA A 133 -12.16 -6.53 0.11
N ALA A 134 -11.19 -5.98 -0.62
CA ALA A 134 -11.42 -5.30 -1.90
C ALA A 134 -11.94 -6.25 -2.99
N GLU A 135 -11.48 -7.49 -3.03
CA GLU A 135 -11.97 -8.52 -3.97
C GLU A 135 -13.42 -8.91 -3.67
N ARG A 136 -13.78 -9.05 -2.39
CA ARG A 136 -15.16 -9.31 -1.97
C ARG A 136 -16.11 -8.17 -2.32
N GLU A 137 -15.66 -6.91 -2.18
CA GLU A 137 -16.44 -5.74 -2.59
C GLU A 137 -16.72 -5.76 -4.11
N LYS A 138 -15.72 -6.14 -4.92
CA LYS A 138 -15.88 -6.28 -6.38
C LYS A 138 -16.79 -7.44 -6.77
N ALA A 139 -16.69 -8.58 -6.09
CA ALA A 139 -17.50 -9.77 -6.36
C ALA A 139 -18.96 -9.64 -5.89
N GLY A 140 -19.21 -8.79 -4.88
CA GLY A 140 -20.55 -8.52 -4.35
C GLY A 140 -21.29 -7.37 -5.04
N ALA A 141 -20.66 -6.62 -5.94
CA ALA A 141 -21.28 -5.53 -6.67
C ALA A 141 -22.05 -6.07 -7.90
N PRO A 142 -23.37 -5.82 -8.04
CA PRO A 142 -24.08 -6.15 -9.28
C PRO A 142 -23.48 -5.35 -10.44
N GLU A 143 -23.21 -6.02 -11.57
CA GLU A 143 -22.79 -5.36 -12.81
C GLU A 143 -23.79 -4.23 -13.15
N GLN A 144 -23.32 -2.99 -13.15
CA GLN A 144 -24.12 -1.87 -13.64
C GLN A 144 -24.34 -2.06 -15.15
N PRO A 145 -25.58 -2.21 -15.64
CA PRO A 145 -25.81 -2.31 -17.07
C PRO A 145 -25.42 -0.99 -17.73
N ARG A 146 -24.42 -1.02 -18.61
CA ARG A 146 -24.12 0.08 -19.52
C ARG A 146 -25.34 0.35 -20.39
N ASN A 147 -26.04 1.44 -20.10
CA ASN A 147 -27.25 1.82 -20.81
C ASN A 147 -26.87 2.57 -22.10
N ASP A 148 -26.31 1.86 -23.07
CA ASP A 148 -26.04 2.39 -24.42
C ASP A 148 -27.32 2.42 -25.26
N LYS A 149 -28.25 3.33 -24.94
CA LYS A 149 -29.35 3.68 -25.85
C LYS A 149 -29.68 5.17 -25.80
N LYS A 150 -29.04 5.93 -26.69
CA LYS A 150 -29.68 6.80 -27.70
C LYS A 150 -28.71 7.88 -28.14
N GLN A 151 -28.25 7.79 -29.39
CA GLN A 151 -28.28 8.97 -30.26
C GLN A 151 -28.27 8.59 -31.74
N SER A 152 -29.30 9.11 -32.42
CA SER A 152 -29.34 9.46 -33.84
C SER A 152 -29.39 8.34 -34.90
N LYS A 153 -30.61 8.10 -35.40
CA LYS A 153 -30.94 8.22 -36.84
C LYS A 153 -32.44 7.97 -37.05
N LYS A 154 -33.26 9.02 -36.88
CA LYS A 154 -34.49 9.13 -37.67
C LYS A 154 -34.11 9.90 -38.92
N GLY A 155 -33.95 9.17 -40.02
CA GLY A 155 -33.82 9.74 -41.35
C GLY A 155 -35.13 10.42 -41.75
N PHE A 156 -34.99 11.60 -42.35
CA PHE A 156 -36.00 12.20 -43.20
C PHE A 156 -36.31 11.25 -44.37
N GLY A 157 -37.59 11.09 -44.71
CA GLY A 157 -38.02 10.30 -45.84
C GLY A 157 -39.51 10.46 -46.10
N LEU A 158 -39.80 11.39 -47.02
CA LEU A 158 -41.06 11.67 -47.75
C LEU A 158 -42.17 12.40 -46.99
#